data_AF-A0A2C6AC51-F1
#
_entry.id   AF-A0A2C6AC51-F1
#
_cell.length_a   1.000
_cell.length_b   1.000
_cell.length_c   1.000
_cell.angle_alpha   90.00
_cell.angle_beta   90.00
_cell.angle_gamma   90.00
#
_symmetry.space_group_name_H-M   'P 1'
#
loop_
_entity.id
_entity.type
_entity.pdbx_description
1 polymer ?
#
loop_
_entity_poly.entity_id
_entity_poly.type
_entity_poly.pdbx_seq_one_letter_code
_entity_poly.pdbx_strand_id
1 'polypeptide(L)'
;MATPENKECLDLFGAPLSPDGAALSDVLESLETDDDQASDSSASETARTQELSEGSECAIQTLYEGPPKCKCCKNWVEEYPDDLRMDVEEQPETKKKALVVRMCKNHDKGKPLALDSVVVQSLCLKKILCEVFEGYKGVTASLKSVVFKSPFRPFHYRWDRFTTILERQKQDDPDAAAFTQLLYDTLDAELREGREEIKDHLHHGVITYPLLWALFEPGTLVFTTQEGLDRFLIVSSCGYHEDGYLRISAKFVDWDGEKFGYASAPIIVCEFDGTRDITDLHVHPASFLSSREEKEAKAISRGQKFHGLAGFRYMAFSGMMREEVDARQSVTWNVRFMSFA
;
A
#
# COMPACT_ATOMS: atom_id res chain seq x y z
N MET A 1 37.29 -3.57 25.94
CA MET A 1 37.25 -2.93 24.61
C MET A 1 35.95 -3.38 23.97
N ALA A 2 34.91 -2.57 24.12
CA ALA A 2 33.56 -2.82 23.63
C ALA A 2 33.17 -1.62 22.76
N THR A 3 32.75 -1.89 21.53
CA THR A 3 32.24 -0.92 20.57
C THR A 3 30.82 -0.50 20.94
N PRO A 4 30.44 0.78 20.78
CA PRO A 4 29.09 1.24 21.10
C PRO A 4 28.13 0.99 19.93
N GLU A 5 27.00 0.37 20.26
CA GLU A 5 25.85 0.10 19.40
C GLU A 5 24.99 1.36 19.17
N ASN A 6 24.61 1.52 17.90
CA ASN A 6 23.43 2.18 17.32
C ASN A 6 22.53 3.00 18.27
N LYS A 7 22.73 4.32 18.25
CA LYS A 7 21.67 5.33 18.36
C LYS A 7 21.70 6.08 17.04
N GLU A 8 20.57 6.24 16.34
CA GLU A 8 20.14 7.42 15.56
C GLU A 8 18.96 6.99 14.65
N CYS A 9 17.71 7.29 15.02
CA CYS A 9 16.58 7.41 14.06
C CYS A 9 15.32 7.91 14.78
N LEU A 10 15.23 9.21 15.01
CA LEU A 10 13.97 9.91 15.30
C LEU A 10 14.17 11.34 14.80
N ASP A 11 13.46 11.70 13.73
CA ASP A 11 12.75 12.96 13.55
C ASP A 11 12.11 12.98 12.16
N LEU A 12 10.94 13.66 12.05
CA LEU A 12 10.31 14.28 10.87
C LEU A 12 8.78 14.01 10.76
N PHE A 13 7.99 15.02 11.15
CA PHE A 13 6.60 15.34 10.76
C PHE A 13 6.46 16.88 10.83
N GLY A 14 5.77 17.67 9.98
CA GLY A 14 5.00 17.48 8.75
C GLY A 14 4.33 18.80 8.24
N ALA A 15 3.77 18.76 7.01
CA ALA A 15 2.64 19.52 6.37
C ALA A 15 2.78 21.03 5.99
N PRO A 16 1.94 21.66 5.09
CA PRO A 16 0.69 21.21 4.41
C PRO A 16 0.50 21.57 2.89
N LEU A 17 -0.69 21.20 2.35
CA LEU A 17 -1.22 21.30 0.96
C LEU A 17 -1.97 22.62 0.62
N SER A 18 -2.03 23.01 -0.67
CA SER A 18 -3.20 23.67 -1.33
C SER A 18 -3.06 23.85 -2.87
N PRO A 19 -4.15 24.17 -3.63
CA PRO A 19 -4.49 23.55 -4.93
C PRO A 19 -4.54 24.49 -6.16
N ASP A 20 -5.02 23.92 -7.28
CA ASP A 20 -5.60 24.50 -8.51
C ASP A 20 -4.77 24.45 -9.81
N GLY A 21 -5.43 23.97 -10.89
CA GLY A 21 -4.95 24.01 -12.27
C GLY A 21 -5.77 23.13 -13.22
N ALA A 22 -6.80 23.72 -13.83
CA ALA A 22 -7.76 23.09 -14.75
C ALA A 22 -7.15 22.64 -16.09
N ALA A 23 -7.78 21.64 -16.71
CA ALA A 23 -7.35 20.97 -17.93
C ALA A 23 -7.74 21.72 -19.23
N LEU A 24 -6.83 21.69 -20.20
CA LEU A 24 -6.88 22.26 -21.56
C LEU A 24 -7.67 21.38 -22.55
N SER A 25 -8.94 21.04 -22.26
CA SER A 25 -9.76 20.21 -23.17
C SER A 25 -10.87 20.96 -23.91
N ASP A 26 -11.14 22.23 -23.60
CA ASP A 26 -12.42 22.87 -23.98
C ASP A 26 -12.33 23.91 -25.11
N VAL A 27 -11.28 23.89 -25.95
CA VAL A 27 -11.08 24.93 -26.98
C VAL A 27 -11.24 24.41 -28.43
N LEU A 28 -11.51 23.13 -28.66
CA LEU A 28 -11.54 22.56 -30.02
C LEU A 28 -12.90 22.04 -30.48
N GLU A 29 -13.98 22.79 -30.23
CA GLU A 29 -15.29 22.49 -30.82
C GLU A 29 -16.07 23.77 -31.09
N SER A 30 -15.63 24.52 -32.09
CA SER A 30 -16.41 25.56 -32.76
C SER A 30 -15.64 25.97 -34.00
N LEU A 31 -16.15 25.61 -35.19
CA LEU A 31 -16.12 26.36 -36.45
C LEU A 31 -16.27 25.37 -37.64
N GLU A 32 -17.50 24.91 -37.88
CA GLU A 32 -17.96 24.48 -39.20
C GLU A 32 -19.37 25.06 -39.44
N THR A 33 -19.54 25.79 -40.55
CA THR A 33 -20.77 26.01 -41.38
C THR A 33 -20.43 27.12 -42.39
N ASP A 34 -20.35 26.81 -43.69
CA ASP A 34 -21.37 27.09 -44.75
C ASP A 34 -21.00 28.39 -45.53
N ASP A 35 -21.18 28.61 -46.84
CA ASP A 35 -21.64 27.87 -48.03
C ASP A 35 -21.34 28.76 -49.28
N ASP A 36 -21.55 28.21 -50.48
CA ASP A 36 -22.01 28.84 -51.75
C ASP A 36 -21.07 29.29 -52.91
N GLN A 37 -21.14 28.44 -53.97
CA GLN A 37 -21.48 28.65 -55.40
C GLN A 37 -20.65 29.49 -56.42
N ALA A 38 -20.05 28.72 -57.35
CA ALA A 38 -20.14 28.72 -58.83
C ALA A 38 -19.72 29.93 -59.72
N SER A 39 -18.77 29.70 -60.66
CA SER A 39 -19.00 29.74 -62.14
C SER A 39 -17.74 29.53 -63.01
N ASP A 40 -17.83 28.55 -63.91
CA ASP A 40 -17.27 28.29 -65.26
C ASP A 40 -16.09 29.11 -65.89
N SER A 41 -15.07 28.43 -66.44
CA SER A 41 -14.67 28.45 -67.88
C SER A 41 -13.21 28.02 -68.22
N SER A 42 -13.13 27.10 -69.21
CA SER A 42 -12.11 26.82 -70.25
C SER A 42 -10.60 26.69 -70.00
N ALA A 43 -10.11 25.46 -70.25
CA ALA A 43 -8.97 25.02 -71.07
C ALA A 43 -7.60 25.73 -71.01
N SER A 44 -6.56 24.98 -70.61
CA SER A 44 -5.30 24.78 -71.36
C SER A 44 -4.33 23.90 -70.56
N GLU A 45 -4.00 22.72 -71.08
CA GLU A 45 -2.82 21.96 -70.64
C GLU A 45 -1.55 22.78 -70.86
N THR A 46 -0.85 23.08 -69.78
CA THR A 46 0.59 23.34 -69.84
C THR A 46 1.16 22.85 -68.52
N ALA A 47 1.95 21.78 -68.57
CA ALA A 47 2.67 21.25 -67.43
C ALA A 47 3.54 22.35 -66.79
N ARG A 48 3.00 22.99 -65.77
CA ARG A 48 3.76 23.74 -64.77
C ARG A 48 3.97 22.75 -63.64
N THR A 49 5.22 22.40 -63.37
CA THR A 49 5.61 21.92 -62.04
C THR A 49 5.19 23.02 -61.07
N GLN A 50 3.99 22.90 -60.50
CA GLN A 50 3.52 23.81 -59.47
C GLN A 50 4.36 23.48 -58.26
N GLU A 51 5.30 24.36 -57.92
CA GLU A 51 5.82 24.42 -56.57
C GLU A 51 4.61 24.65 -55.67
N LEU A 52 4.16 23.59 -54.98
CA LEU A 52 3.13 23.68 -53.96
C LEU A 52 3.58 24.75 -52.97
N SER A 53 2.82 25.84 -52.86
CA SER A 53 3.15 26.91 -51.92
C SER A 53 3.04 26.36 -50.50
N GLU A 54 3.93 26.81 -49.61
CA GLU A 54 3.85 26.50 -48.18
C GLU A 54 2.42 26.77 -47.67
N GLY A 55 1.79 25.75 -47.06
CA GLY A 55 0.41 25.84 -46.57
C GLY A 55 -0.71 25.68 -47.61
N SER A 56 -0.42 25.14 -48.80
CA SER A 56 -1.45 24.86 -49.83
C SER A 56 -2.37 23.68 -49.50
N GLU A 57 -1.99 22.82 -48.56
CA GLU A 57 -2.79 21.68 -48.10
C GLU A 57 -3.52 22.01 -46.78
N CYS A 58 -4.85 21.84 -46.76
CA CYS A 58 -5.64 21.95 -45.53
C CYS A 58 -5.56 20.63 -44.74
N ALA A 59 -4.40 20.37 -44.16
CA ALA A 59 -4.13 19.15 -43.37
C ALA A 59 -3.21 19.48 -42.18
N ILE A 60 -3.40 18.74 -41.09
CA ILE A 60 -2.52 18.82 -39.92
C ILE A 60 -1.40 17.79 -40.10
N GLN A 61 -0.16 18.26 -40.22
CA GLN A 61 1.03 17.41 -40.11
C GLN A 61 1.51 17.44 -38.65
N THR A 62 1.49 16.29 -37.98
CA THR A 62 2.01 16.14 -36.61
C THR A 62 3.45 15.64 -36.66
N LEU A 63 4.35 16.26 -35.90
CA LEU A 63 5.74 15.83 -35.73
C LEU A 63 6.03 15.58 -34.25
N TYR A 64 6.90 14.62 -33.97
CA TYR A 64 7.29 14.19 -32.62
C TYR A 64 8.74 14.56 -32.32
N GLU A 65 9.10 14.62 -31.03
CA GLU A 65 10.47 14.88 -30.61
C GLU A 65 11.34 13.63 -30.87
N GLY A 66 12.29 13.75 -31.80
CA GLY A 66 13.26 12.71 -32.13
C GLY A 66 14.57 12.88 -31.37
N PRO A 67 15.55 11.98 -31.60
CA PRO A 67 16.83 11.99 -30.89
C PRO A 67 17.54 13.36 -30.98
N PRO A 68 18.14 13.86 -29.88
CA PRO A 68 18.71 15.20 -29.84
C PRO A 68 19.92 15.31 -30.77
N LYS A 69 19.84 16.22 -31.75
CA LYS A 69 20.97 16.54 -32.65
C LYS A 69 21.94 17.55 -32.05
N CYS A 70 21.47 18.40 -31.13
CA CYS A 70 22.31 19.36 -30.40
C CYS A 70 21.72 19.65 -29.02
N LYS A 71 22.48 20.33 -28.16
CA LYS A 71 22.08 20.66 -26.78
C LYS A 71 21.05 21.80 -26.67
N CYS A 72 20.77 22.53 -27.76
CA CYS A 72 19.95 23.73 -27.74
C CYS A 72 18.65 23.65 -28.57
N CYS A 73 18.46 22.64 -29.42
CA CYS A 73 17.31 22.55 -30.30
C CYS A 73 16.63 21.17 -30.20
N LYS A 74 15.29 21.17 -30.22
CA LYS A 74 14.49 19.96 -30.41
C LYS A 74 14.54 19.52 -31.86
N ASN A 75 14.74 18.22 -32.08
CA ASN A 75 14.71 17.61 -33.41
C ASN A 75 13.30 17.06 -33.65
N TRP A 76 12.63 17.46 -34.73
CA TRP A 76 11.29 16.99 -35.05
C TRP A 76 11.34 15.87 -36.10
N VAL A 77 10.61 14.77 -35.86
CA VAL A 77 10.53 13.59 -36.73
C VAL A 77 9.06 13.21 -36.97
N GLU A 78 8.76 12.55 -38.08
CA GLU A 78 7.40 12.09 -38.38
C GLU A 78 7.03 10.79 -37.64
N GLU A 79 8.03 9.98 -37.31
CA GLU A 79 7.83 8.70 -36.62
C GLU A 79 7.54 8.90 -35.13
N TYR A 80 6.52 8.20 -34.64
CA TYR A 80 6.20 8.20 -33.21
C TYR A 80 7.33 7.51 -32.42
N PRO A 81 7.82 8.10 -31.31
CA PRO A 81 8.95 7.55 -30.58
C PRO A 81 8.69 6.11 -30.09
N ASP A 82 9.60 5.19 -30.43
CA ASP A 82 9.51 3.76 -30.11
C ASP A 82 9.54 3.46 -28.60
N ASP A 83 10.08 4.37 -27.81
CA ASP A 83 10.16 4.35 -26.35
C ASP A 83 8.85 4.79 -25.67
N LEU A 84 7.92 5.40 -26.41
CA LEU A 84 6.59 5.81 -25.94
C LEU A 84 5.48 4.82 -26.36
N ARG A 85 5.84 3.58 -26.73
CA ARG A 85 4.85 2.53 -27.04
C ARG A 85 3.82 2.44 -25.92
N MET A 86 2.53 2.35 -26.29
CA MET A 86 1.45 2.09 -25.35
C MET A 86 1.85 0.97 -24.40
N ASP A 87 1.66 1.18 -23.10
CA ASP A 87 1.91 0.16 -22.09
C ASP A 87 1.31 -1.16 -22.57
N VAL A 88 2.10 -2.24 -22.54
CA VAL A 88 1.70 -3.58 -23.06
C VAL A 88 0.37 -4.05 -22.43
N GLU A 89 0.06 -3.54 -21.25
CA GLU A 89 -1.16 -3.79 -20.49
C GLU A 89 -2.41 -3.12 -21.08
N GLU A 90 -2.23 -2.01 -21.78
CA GLU A 90 -3.30 -1.25 -22.42
C GLU A 90 -3.71 -1.84 -23.78
N GLN A 91 -2.91 -2.77 -24.30
CA GLN A 91 -3.19 -3.49 -25.54
C GLN A 91 -4.49 -4.32 -25.42
N PRO A 92 -5.32 -4.38 -26.48
CA PRO A 92 -6.63 -5.04 -26.43
C PRO A 92 -6.53 -6.54 -26.19
N GLU A 93 -5.43 -7.19 -26.60
CA GLU A 93 -5.21 -8.61 -26.36
C GLU A 93 -4.92 -8.92 -24.88
N THR A 94 -4.14 -8.06 -24.22
CA THR A 94 -3.84 -8.15 -22.79
C THR A 94 -5.08 -7.89 -21.95
N LYS A 95 -5.88 -6.87 -22.30
CA LYS A 95 -7.16 -6.54 -21.62
C LYS A 95 -8.23 -7.64 -21.70
N LYS A 96 -8.13 -8.56 -22.66
CA LYS A 96 -9.02 -9.74 -22.77
C LYS A 96 -8.68 -10.83 -21.75
N LYS A 97 -7.50 -10.79 -21.13
CA LYS A 97 -7.07 -11.80 -20.16
C LYS A 97 -7.76 -11.54 -18.82
N ALA A 98 -7.96 -12.61 -18.04
CA ALA A 98 -8.55 -12.47 -16.70
C ALA A 98 -7.53 -11.90 -15.69
N LEU A 99 -6.26 -12.26 -15.88
CA LEU A 99 -5.12 -11.93 -15.03
C LEU A 99 -3.95 -11.48 -15.91
N VAL A 100 -3.22 -10.47 -15.44
CA VAL A 100 -1.90 -10.12 -15.98
C VAL A 100 -0.89 -10.34 -14.87
N VAL A 101 0.08 -11.20 -15.16
CA VAL A 101 1.15 -11.57 -14.22
C VAL A 101 2.42 -10.84 -14.62
N ARG A 102 2.99 -10.07 -13.70
CA ARG A 102 4.26 -9.37 -13.87
C ARG A 102 5.36 -10.12 -13.13
N MET A 103 6.41 -10.49 -13.85
CA MET A 103 7.59 -11.14 -13.29
C MET A 103 8.75 -10.15 -13.25
N CYS A 104 9.53 -10.16 -12.17
CA CYS A 104 10.78 -9.43 -12.06
C CYS A 104 11.98 -10.39 -12.11
N LYS A 105 13.16 -9.85 -12.41
CA LYS A 105 14.41 -10.59 -12.30
C LYS A 105 14.67 -10.87 -10.83
N ASN A 106 14.90 -12.14 -10.51
CA ASN A 106 15.31 -12.52 -9.18
C ASN A 106 16.84 -12.45 -9.10
N HIS A 107 17.35 -11.70 -8.13
CA HIS A 107 18.79 -11.59 -7.88
C HIS A 107 19.29 -12.56 -6.82
N ASP A 108 18.37 -13.28 -6.16
CA ASP A 108 18.71 -14.31 -5.18
C ASP A 108 19.03 -15.65 -5.84
N LYS A 109 19.70 -16.53 -5.09
CA LYS A 109 20.03 -17.90 -5.53
C LYS A 109 18.74 -18.73 -5.63
N GLY A 110 18.13 -18.78 -6.80
CA GLY A 110 16.89 -19.51 -7.03
C GLY A 110 16.38 -19.43 -8.47
N LYS A 111 15.05 -19.39 -8.63
CA LYS A 111 14.41 -19.17 -9.93
C LYS A 111 14.87 -17.83 -10.51
N PRO A 112 15.24 -17.73 -11.80
CA PRO A 112 15.74 -16.47 -12.40
C PRO A 112 14.67 -15.37 -12.49
N LEU A 113 13.40 -15.75 -12.40
CA LEU A 113 12.26 -14.85 -12.39
C LEU A 113 11.44 -15.11 -11.12
N ALA A 114 10.95 -14.05 -10.51
CA ALA A 114 10.03 -14.08 -9.37
C ALA A 114 8.74 -13.32 -9.71
N LEU A 115 7.63 -13.74 -9.11
CA LEU A 115 6.37 -13.04 -9.27
C LEU A 115 6.41 -11.69 -8.53
N ASP A 116 6.35 -10.58 -9.27
CA ASP A 116 6.32 -9.23 -8.71
C ASP A 116 4.90 -8.82 -8.33
N SER A 117 3.98 -8.90 -9.30
CA SER A 117 2.62 -8.45 -9.10
C SER A 117 1.61 -9.14 -10.02
N VAL A 118 0.36 -9.16 -9.57
CA VAL A 118 -0.78 -9.73 -10.30
C VAL A 118 -1.85 -8.63 -10.44
N VAL A 119 -2.22 -8.34 -11.68
CA VAL A 119 -3.32 -7.42 -12.03
C VAL A 119 -4.57 -8.24 -12.32
N VAL A 120 -5.63 -7.97 -11.58
CA VAL A 120 -6.93 -8.65 -11.74
C VAL A 120 -7.84 -7.82 -12.63
N GLN A 121 -8.12 -8.34 -13.83
CA GLN A 121 -8.96 -7.67 -14.83
C GLN A 121 -10.40 -8.21 -14.87
N SER A 122 -10.59 -9.51 -14.61
CA SER A 122 -11.91 -10.15 -14.64
C SER A 122 -12.88 -9.55 -13.61
N LEU A 123 -14.06 -9.13 -14.06
CA LEU A 123 -15.13 -8.60 -13.20
C LEU A 123 -15.68 -9.68 -12.24
N CYS A 124 -15.73 -10.94 -12.67
CA CYS A 124 -16.15 -12.05 -11.83
C CYS A 124 -15.18 -12.23 -10.65
N LEU A 125 -13.86 -12.23 -10.93
CA LEU A 125 -12.84 -12.31 -9.89
C LEU A 125 -12.93 -11.15 -8.91
N LYS A 126 -13.14 -9.92 -9.38
CA LYS A 126 -13.26 -8.76 -8.49
C LYS A 126 -14.42 -8.90 -7.49
N LYS A 127 -15.58 -9.41 -7.92
CA LYS A 127 -16.71 -9.68 -7.02
C LYS A 127 -16.34 -10.69 -5.93
N ILE A 128 -15.64 -11.76 -6.31
CA ILE A 128 -15.16 -12.76 -5.36
C ILE A 128 -14.11 -12.19 -4.41
N LEU A 129 -13.20 -11.37 -4.91
CA LEU A 129 -12.19 -10.73 -4.07
C LEU A 129 -12.81 -9.74 -3.07
N CYS A 130 -13.94 -9.09 -3.40
CA CYS A 130 -14.71 -8.32 -2.40
C CYS A 130 -15.19 -9.21 -1.25
N GLU A 131 -15.65 -10.43 -1.56
CA GLU A 131 -16.05 -11.39 -0.53
C GLU A 131 -14.84 -11.94 0.26
N VAL A 132 -13.74 -12.28 -0.40
CA VAL A 132 -12.51 -12.77 0.25
C VAL A 132 -11.95 -11.73 1.24
N PHE A 133 -11.93 -10.46 0.83
CA PHE A 133 -11.36 -9.35 1.60
C PHE A 133 -12.40 -8.57 2.41
N GLU A 134 -13.60 -9.11 2.61
CA GLU A 134 -14.60 -8.44 3.45
C GLU A 134 -14.04 -8.19 4.87
N GLY A 135 -14.14 -6.94 5.33
CA GLY A 135 -13.59 -6.50 6.62
C GLY A 135 -12.06 -6.35 6.66
N TYR A 136 -11.33 -6.66 5.58
CA TYR A 136 -9.88 -6.46 5.51
C TYR A 136 -9.58 -4.99 5.18
N LYS A 137 -8.75 -4.33 6.00
CA LYS A 137 -8.38 -2.93 5.78
C LYS A 137 -7.26 -2.83 4.77
N GLY A 138 -7.39 -1.92 3.80
CA GLY A 138 -6.34 -1.64 2.80
C GLY A 138 -6.44 -2.43 1.50
N VAL A 139 -7.50 -3.22 1.29
CA VAL A 139 -7.80 -3.84 0.00
C VAL A 139 -9.20 -3.42 -0.45
N THR A 140 -9.26 -2.78 -1.62
CA THR A 140 -10.52 -2.37 -2.26
C THR A 140 -10.64 -3.08 -3.60
N ALA A 141 -11.24 -4.26 -3.60
CA ALA A 141 -11.37 -5.10 -4.80
C ALA A 141 -12.37 -4.55 -5.84
N SER A 142 -13.18 -3.54 -5.48
CA SER A 142 -14.12 -2.88 -6.40
C SER A 142 -13.47 -1.88 -7.36
N LEU A 143 -12.15 -1.63 -7.27
CA LEU A 143 -11.45 -0.68 -8.12
C LEU A 143 -11.38 -1.13 -9.59
N LYS A 144 -11.27 -0.15 -10.51
CA LYS A 144 -11.13 -0.39 -11.95
C LYS A 144 -9.85 -1.19 -12.27
N SER A 145 -8.76 -0.94 -11.55
CA SER A 145 -7.55 -1.75 -11.59
C SER A 145 -7.24 -2.23 -10.17
N VAL A 146 -7.11 -3.55 -10.00
CA VAL A 146 -6.75 -4.18 -8.73
C VAL A 146 -5.43 -4.87 -8.94
N VAL A 147 -4.40 -4.39 -8.23
CA VAL A 147 -3.03 -4.92 -8.33
C VAL A 147 -2.61 -5.41 -6.95
N PHE A 148 -2.18 -6.66 -6.89
CA PHE A 148 -1.53 -7.22 -5.70
C PHE A 148 -0.05 -7.38 -5.97
N LYS A 149 0.78 -7.01 -4.99
CA LYS A 149 2.23 -7.10 -5.08
C LYS A 149 2.76 -8.17 -4.13
N SER A 150 3.89 -8.77 -4.49
CA SER A 150 4.68 -9.61 -3.61
C SER A 150 5.00 -8.90 -2.29
N PRO A 151 4.97 -9.58 -1.13
CA PRO A 151 4.77 -11.03 -0.94
C PRO A 151 3.28 -11.41 -0.76
N PHE A 152 2.35 -10.68 -1.39
CA PHE A 152 0.91 -11.00 -1.42
C PHE A 152 0.29 -11.18 -0.03
N ARG A 153 0.75 -10.39 0.95
CA ARG A 153 0.34 -10.46 2.37
C ARG A 153 -1.17 -10.57 2.60
N PRO A 154 -2.04 -9.81 1.90
CA PRO A 154 -3.48 -9.96 2.09
C PRO A 154 -3.97 -11.40 1.84
N PHE A 155 -3.45 -12.06 0.80
CA PHE A 155 -3.82 -13.44 0.50
C PHE A 155 -3.29 -14.42 1.53
N HIS A 156 -2.10 -14.20 2.10
CA HIS A 156 -1.62 -15.00 3.23
C HIS A 156 -2.64 -14.96 4.39
N TYR A 157 -3.07 -13.78 4.80
CA TYR A 157 -4.02 -13.62 5.91
C TYR A 157 -5.41 -14.18 5.62
N ARG A 158 -5.87 -14.08 4.37
CA ARG A 158 -7.20 -14.53 3.95
C ARG A 158 -7.20 -15.87 3.23
N TRP A 159 -6.12 -16.65 3.35
CA TRP A 159 -5.96 -17.89 2.57
C TRP A 159 -7.09 -18.88 2.83
N ASP A 160 -7.40 -19.18 4.09
CA ASP A 160 -8.45 -20.14 4.46
C ASP A 160 -9.83 -19.71 3.95
N ARG A 161 -10.12 -18.39 4.01
CA ARG A 161 -11.35 -17.82 3.46
C ARG A 161 -11.37 -17.92 1.94
N PHE A 162 -10.25 -17.67 1.29
CA PHE A 162 -10.10 -17.80 -0.16
C PHE A 162 -10.32 -19.25 -0.63
N THR A 163 -9.70 -20.23 0.04
CA THR A 163 -9.92 -21.66 -0.21
C THR A 163 -11.38 -22.06 -0.02
N THR A 164 -12.02 -21.62 1.07
CA THR A 164 -13.43 -21.95 1.35
C THR A 164 -14.36 -21.42 0.26
N ILE A 165 -14.15 -20.19 -0.20
CA ILE A 165 -14.96 -19.58 -1.27
C ILE A 165 -14.75 -20.32 -2.60
N LEU A 166 -13.50 -20.68 -2.93
CA LEU A 166 -13.18 -21.45 -4.14
C LEU A 166 -13.90 -22.81 -4.16
N GLU A 167 -13.86 -23.56 -3.04
CA GLU A 167 -14.52 -24.86 -2.96
C GLU A 167 -16.05 -24.75 -3.06
N ARG A 168 -16.64 -23.69 -2.48
CA ARG A 168 -18.06 -23.37 -2.68
C ARG A 168 -18.38 -23.07 -4.15
N GLN A 169 -17.57 -22.24 -4.80
CA GLN A 169 -17.78 -21.89 -6.21
C GLN A 169 -17.69 -23.10 -7.15
N LYS A 170 -16.81 -24.07 -6.88
CA LYS A 170 -16.73 -25.29 -7.69
C LYS A 170 -18.05 -26.07 -7.74
N GLN A 171 -18.89 -25.92 -6.71
CA GLN A 171 -20.21 -26.56 -6.64
C GLN A 171 -21.29 -25.71 -7.31
N ASP A 172 -21.26 -24.40 -7.07
CA ASP A 172 -22.34 -23.48 -7.48
C ASP A 172 -22.20 -22.94 -8.91
N ASP A 173 -20.96 -22.61 -9.33
CA ASP A 173 -20.64 -21.96 -10.59
C ASP A 173 -19.24 -22.39 -11.08
N PRO A 174 -19.14 -23.52 -11.80
CA PRO A 174 -17.88 -24.06 -12.30
C PRO A 174 -17.12 -23.11 -13.22
N ASP A 175 -17.82 -22.27 -13.98
CA ASP A 175 -17.20 -21.31 -14.91
C ASP A 175 -16.52 -20.17 -14.14
N ALA A 176 -17.20 -19.61 -13.13
CA ALA A 176 -16.57 -18.64 -12.22
C ALA A 176 -15.43 -19.27 -11.42
N ALA A 177 -15.59 -20.53 -10.97
CA ALA A 177 -14.58 -21.26 -10.23
C ALA A 177 -13.29 -21.44 -11.05
N ALA A 178 -13.37 -21.61 -12.37
CA ALA A 178 -12.20 -21.71 -13.23
C ALA A 178 -11.31 -20.45 -13.16
N PHE A 179 -11.91 -19.26 -13.15
CA PHE A 179 -11.15 -18.01 -12.99
C PHE A 179 -10.53 -17.91 -11.60
N THR A 180 -11.28 -18.25 -10.55
CA THR A 180 -10.80 -18.22 -9.16
C THR A 180 -9.68 -19.22 -8.94
N GLN A 181 -9.81 -20.43 -9.50
CA GLN A 181 -8.79 -21.48 -9.47
C GLN A 181 -7.51 -21.02 -10.15
N LEU A 182 -7.60 -20.34 -11.30
CA LEU A 182 -6.43 -19.80 -11.99
C LEU A 182 -5.64 -18.82 -11.09
N LEU A 183 -6.33 -17.90 -10.41
CA LEU A 183 -5.68 -16.99 -9.46
C LEU A 183 -5.12 -17.75 -8.24
N TYR A 184 -5.87 -18.71 -7.72
CA TYR A 184 -5.47 -19.55 -6.59
C TYR A 184 -4.18 -20.29 -6.89
N ASP A 185 -4.11 -21.00 -8.02
CA ASP A 185 -2.93 -21.78 -8.41
C ASP A 185 -1.71 -20.89 -8.66
N THR A 186 -1.92 -19.71 -9.27
CA THR A 186 -0.87 -18.72 -9.50
C THR A 186 -0.26 -18.24 -8.18
N LEU A 187 -1.09 -17.94 -7.18
CA LEU A 187 -0.63 -17.46 -5.88
C LEU A 187 -0.08 -18.60 -5.01
N ASP A 188 -0.67 -19.78 -5.07
CA ASP A 188 -0.25 -20.94 -4.28
C ASP A 188 1.14 -21.42 -4.70
N ALA A 189 1.46 -21.38 -6.01
CA ALA A 189 2.79 -21.70 -6.51
C ALA A 189 3.91 -20.84 -5.91
N GLU A 190 3.60 -19.61 -5.47
CA GLU A 190 4.56 -18.66 -4.90
C GLU A 190 4.48 -18.57 -3.38
N LEU A 191 3.30 -18.74 -2.79
CA LEU A 191 3.08 -18.56 -1.36
C LEU A 191 3.13 -19.84 -0.54
N ARG A 192 3.03 -21.02 -1.16
CA ARG A 192 2.91 -22.30 -0.45
C ARG A 192 4.06 -22.53 0.52
N GLU A 193 5.30 -22.44 0.04
CA GLU A 193 6.50 -22.68 0.86
C GLU A 193 6.54 -21.70 2.05
N GLY A 194 6.38 -20.39 1.79
CA GLY A 194 6.38 -19.38 2.86
C GLY A 194 5.23 -19.56 3.85
N ARG A 195 4.04 -19.95 3.40
CA ARG A 195 2.89 -20.24 4.30
C ARG A 195 3.14 -21.46 5.17
N GLU A 196 3.72 -22.52 4.62
CA GLU A 196 4.08 -23.73 5.35
C GLU A 196 5.16 -23.42 6.40
N GLU A 197 6.17 -22.64 6.02
CA GLU A 197 7.23 -22.18 6.93
C GLU A 197 6.67 -21.32 8.06
N ILE A 198 5.82 -20.34 7.76
CA ILE A 198 5.15 -19.51 8.77
C ILE A 198 4.33 -20.40 9.71
N LYS A 199 3.54 -21.34 9.18
CA LYS A 199 2.73 -22.24 10.01
C LYS A 199 3.58 -23.10 10.95
N ASP A 200 4.73 -23.58 10.48
CA ASP A 200 5.69 -24.34 11.30
C ASP A 200 6.28 -23.48 12.43
N HIS A 201 6.68 -22.24 12.11
CA HIS A 201 7.18 -21.28 13.11
C HIS A 201 6.13 -20.98 14.19
N LEU A 202 4.89 -20.68 13.77
CA LEU A 202 3.78 -20.42 14.69
C LEU A 202 3.46 -21.64 15.55
N HIS A 203 3.59 -22.85 15.02
CA HIS A 203 3.38 -24.09 15.78
C HIS A 203 4.42 -24.25 16.90
N HIS A 204 5.67 -23.88 16.65
CA HIS A 204 6.76 -23.92 17.62
C HIS A 204 6.84 -22.67 18.52
N GLY A 205 6.00 -21.65 18.29
CA GLY A 205 5.99 -20.42 19.09
C GLY A 205 7.16 -19.47 18.82
N VAL A 206 7.89 -19.68 17.72
CA VAL A 206 9.05 -18.89 17.30
C VAL A 206 8.78 -18.15 15.99
N ILE A 207 9.62 -17.18 15.63
CA ILE A 207 9.56 -16.49 14.34
C ILE A 207 10.96 -16.03 13.91
N THR A 208 11.21 -15.97 12.61
CA THR A 208 12.41 -15.32 12.02
C THR A 208 12.07 -13.91 11.56
N TYR A 209 13.07 -13.03 11.49
CA TYR A 209 12.85 -11.64 11.10
C TYR A 209 12.18 -11.47 9.71
N PRO A 210 12.53 -12.20 8.64
CA PRO A 210 11.88 -12.07 7.32
C PRO A 210 10.39 -12.45 7.29
N LEU A 211 9.95 -13.28 8.25
CA LEU A 211 8.56 -13.75 8.36
C LEU A 211 7.75 -12.96 9.40
N LEU A 212 8.40 -12.04 10.12
CA LEU A 212 7.81 -11.30 11.23
C LEU A 212 6.53 -10.55 10.85
N TRP A 213 6.45 -10.05 9.61
CA TRP A 213 5.24 -9.38 9.10
C TRP A 213 3.98 -10.23 9.25
N ALA A 214 4.08 -11.56 9.17
CA ALA A 214 2.96 -12.50 9.20
C ALA A 214 2.22 -12.53 10.55
N LEU A 215 2.86 -12.06 11.63
CA LEU A 215 2.22 -11.91 12.94
C LEU A 215 1.27 -10.71 13.01
N PHE A 216 1.48 -9.71 12.15
CA PHE A 216 0.87 -8.38 12.29
C PHE A 216 -0.17 -8.12 11.20
N GLU A 217 -1.19 -8.98 11.12
CA GLU A 217 -2.36 -8.76 10.27
C GLU A 217 -3.10 -7.47 10.69
N PRO A 218 -3.48 -6.59 9.74
CA PRO A 218 -4.35 -5.47 10.02
C PRO A 218 -5.65 -5.88 10.72
N GLY A 219 -5.93 -5.26 11.87
CA GLY A 219 -7.09 -5.57 12.71
C GLY A 219 -6.78 -6.49 13.89
N THR A 220 -5.60 -7.11 13.92
CA THR A 220 -5.19 -7.98 15.03
C THR A 220 -4.86 -7.16 16.28
N LEU A 221 -5.30 -7.68 17.43
CA LEU A 221 -4.97 -7.13 18.74
C LEU A 221 -3.56 -7.59 19.14
N VAL A 222 -2.67 -6.62 19.34
CA VAL A 222 -1.30 -6.86 19.80
C VAL A 222 -1.12 -6.38 21.23
N PHE A 223 -0.18 -7.02 21.92
CA PHE A 223 0.27 -6.66 23.24
C PHE A 223 1.67 -6.08 23.18
N THR A 224 1.92 -5.07 24.01
CA THR A 224 3.26 -4.52 24.25
C THR A 224 3.34 -3.99 25.67
N THR A 225 4.55 -3.95 26.24
CA THR A 225 4.81 -3.30 27.52
C THR A 225 5.63 -2.04 27.25
N GLN A 226 5.03 -0.87 27.41
CA GLN A 226 5.70 0.42 27.25
C GLN A 226 5.81 1.09 28.62
N GLU A 227 7.03 1.40 29.06
CA GLU A 227 7.31 2.01 30.37
C GLU A 227 6.75 1.22 31.57
N GLY A 228 6.79 -0.12 31.47
CA GLY A 228 6.24 -1.00 32.50
C GLY A 228 4.71 -1.07 32.52
N LEU A 229 4.04 -0.40 31.58
CA LEU A 229 2.59 -0.47 31.43
C LEU A 229 2.22 -1.38 30.26
N ASP A 230 1.45 -2.40 30.60
CA ASP A 230 0.80 -3.30 29.66
C ASP A 230 -0.19 -2.53 28.78
N ARG A 231 0.00 -2.55 27.46
CA ARG A 231 -0.85 -1.89 26.46
C ARG A 231 -1.34 -2.90 25.43
N PHE A 232 -2.58 -2.70 25.00
CA PHE A 232 -3.18 -3.41 23.89
C PHE A 232 -3.45 -2.43 22.76
N LEU A 233 -3.04 -2.77 21.55
CA LEU A 233 -3.21 -1.94 20.36
C LEU A 233 -3.78 -2.76 19.21
N ILE A 234 -4.42 -2.10 18.26
CA ILE A 234 -4.97 -2.73 17.06
C ILE A 234 -4.05 -2.42 15.88
N VAL A 235 -3.47 -3.45 15.26
CA VAL A 235 -2.60 -3.26 14.09
C VAL A 235 -3.38 -2.62 12.95
N SER A 236 -2.78 -1.62 12.31
CA SER A 236 -3.31 -0.99 11.10
C SER A 236 -2.53 -1.38 9.86
N SER A 237 -1.21 -1.45 9.96
CA SER A 237 -0.32 -1.90 8.89
C SER A 237 1.05 -2.28 9.44
N CYS A 238 1.82 -3.04 8.67
CA CYS A 238 3.22 -3.30 8.94
C CYS A 238 4.04 -3.26 7.64
N GLY A 239 5.31 -2.91 7.71
CA GLY A 239 6.21 -2.81 6.55
C GLY A 239 7.66 -2.82 6.97
N TYR A 240 8.51 -3.46 6.17
CA TYR A 240 9.96 -3.40 6.36
C TYR A 240 10.48 -2.06 5.85
N HIS A 241 11.42 -1.49 6.57
CA HIS A 241 12.14 -0.28 6.19
C HIS A 241 13.54 -0.64 5.71
N GLU A 242 14.13 0.23 4.87
CA GLU A 242 15.46 0.04 4.30
C GLU A 242 16.56 0.03 5.37
N ASP A 243 16.34 0.69 6.51
CA ASP A 243 17.30 0.75 7.63
C ASP A 243 17.28 -0.50 8.53
N GLY A 244 16.70 -1.62 8.08
CA GLY A 244 16.77 -2.89 8.82
C GLY A 244 15.82 -2.98 10.02
N TYR A 245 14.59 -2.49 9.89
CA TYR A 245 13.54 -2.69 10.90
C TYR A 245 12.16 -2.92 10.31
N LEU A 246 11.30 -3.63 11.05
CA LEU A 246 9.88 -3.73 10.78
C LEU A 246 9.15 -2.61 11.54
N ARG A 247 8.46 -1.74 10.80
CA ARG A 247 7.56 -0.74 11.37
C ARG A 247 6.15 -1.29 11.42
N ILE A 248 5.56 -1.34 12.61
CA ILE A 248 4.17 -1.70 12.85
C ILE A 248 3.42 -0.43 13.24
N SER A 249 2.42 -0.04 12.47
CA SER A 249 1.52 1.06 12.82
C SER A 249 0.31 0.49 13.53
N ALA A 250 0.09 0.88 14.78
CA ALA A 250 -1.00 0.38 15.60
C ALA A 250 -1.84 1.51 16.19
N LYS A 251 -3.13 1.25 16.40
CA LYS A 251 -4.12 2.21 16.92
C LYS A 251 -4.44 1.93 18.38
N PHE A 252 -4.63 3.00 19.14
CA PHE A 252 -5.08 2.96 20.53
C PHE A 252 -6.12 4.07 20.76
N VAL A 253 -6.91 3.92 21.82
CA VAL A 253 -7.92 4.93 22.20
C VAL A 253 -7.24 6.08 22.93
N ASP A 254 -7.54 7.29 22.52
CA ASP A 254 -7.01 8.52 23.12
C ASP A 254 -8.08 9.62 23.22
N TRP A 255 -7.84 10.64 24.04
CA TRP A 255 -8.72 11.80 24.24
C TRP A 255 -8.05 13.08 23.73
N ASP A 256 -8.67 13.76 22.78
CA ASP A 256 -8.11 14.98 22.16
C ASP A 256 -8.39 16.28 22.94
N GLY A 257 -9.10 16.19 24.07
CA GLY A 257 -9.59 17.34 24.83
C GLY A 257 -11.11 17.49 24.75
N GLU A 258 -11.74 16.99 23.69
CA GLU A 258 -13.18 17.14 23.41
C GLU A 258 -13.90 15.81 23.22
N LYS A 259 -13.26 14.82 22.58
CA LYS A 259 -13.83 13.50 22.29
C LYS A 259 -12.78 12.39 22.32
N PHE A 260 -13.27 11.17 22.53
CA PHE A 260 -12.45 9.97 22.37
C PHE A 260 -12.34 9.59 20.90
N GLY A 261 -11.15 9.19 20.48
CA GLY A 261 -10.86 8.74 19.14
C GLY A 261 -9.73 7.72 19.10
N TYR A 262 -9.35 7.32 17.89
CA TYR A 262 -8.16 6.49 17.67
C TYR A 262 -6.96 7.37 17.35
N ALA A 263 -5.94 7.31 18.21
CA ALA A 263 -4.59 7.74 17.88
C ALA A 263 -3.79 6.57 17.27
N SER A 264 -2.69 6.88 16.59
CA SER A 264 -1.80 5.88 16.01
C SER A 264 -0.39 6.04 16.54
N ALA A 265 0.26 4.93 16.89
CA ALA A 265 1.66 4.88 17.31
C ALA A 265 2.46 3.92 16.40
N PRO A 266 3.67 4.30 15.99
CA PRO A 266 4.61 3.37 15.39
C PRO A 266 5.27 2.52 16.48
N ILE A 267 5.45 1.23 16.19
CA ILE A 267 6.22 0.28 16.99
C ILE A 267 7.30 -0.28 16.07
N ILE A 268 8.55 -0.28 16.52
CA ILE A 268 9.72 -0.64 15.71
C ILE A 268 10.30 -1.94 16.25
N VAL A 269 10.40 -2.96 15.40
CA VAL A 269 11.12 -4.19 15.69
C VAL A 269 12.38 -4.23 14.82
N CYS A 270 13.55 -4.09 15.45
CA CYS A 270 14.83 -4.18 14.76
C CYS A 270 15.06 -5.60 14.22
N GLU A 271 15.87 -5.69 13.17
CA GLU A 271 16.37 -6.96 12.64
C GLU A 271 17.09 -7.79 13.72
N PHE A 272 16.91 -9.10 13.64
CA PHE A 272 17.55 -10.08 14.51
C PHE A 272 17.85 -11.35 13.73
N ASP A 273 18.92 -12.04 14.14
CA ASP A 273 19.37 -13.27 13.51
C ASP A 273 18.67 -14.51 14.08
N GLY A 274 18.44 -15.49 13.22
CA GLY A 274 17.87 -16.79 13.61
C GLY A 274 16.40 -16.71 14.03
N THR A 275 15.98 -17.70 14.83
CA THR A 275 14.63 -17.78 15.39
C THR A 275 14.58 -17.09 16.75
N ARG A 276 13.45 -16.45 17.04
CA ARG A 276 13.16 -15.83 18.33
C ARG A 276 11.79 -16.23 18.82
N ASP A 277 11.66 -16.47 20.12
CA ASP A 277 10.36 -16.71 20.75
C ASP A 277 9.43 -15.51 20.55
N ILE A 278 8.18 -15.77 20.13
CA ILE A 278 7.21 -14.72 19.84
C ILE A 278 6.92 -13.88 21.09
N THR A 279 6.93 -14.50 22.28
CA THR A 279 6.70 -13.84 23.57
C THR A 279 7.88 -12.97 24.03
N ASP A 280 9.07 -13.17 23.48
CA ASP A 280 10.28 -12.39 23.79
C ASP A 280 10.37 -11.11 22.96
N LEU A 281 9.51 -10.96 21.95
CA LEU A 281 9.34 -9.72 21.22
C LEU A 281 8.65 -8.69 22.13
N HIS A 282 9.12 -7.44 22.10
CA HIS A 282 8.49 -6.35 22.86
C HIS A 282 7.08 -6.01 22.38
N VAL A 283 6.69 -6.50 21.19
CA VAL A 283 5.35 -6.45 20.64
C VAL A 283 5.02 -7.79 19.97
N HIS A 284 3.87 -8.35 20.27
CA HIS A 284 3.41 -9.60 19.65
C HIS A 284 1.88 -9.71 19.70
N PRO A 285 1.25 -10.61 18.92
CA PRO A 285 -0.18 -10.82 18.99
C PRO A 285 -0.63 -11.24 20.39
N ALA A 286 -1.75 -10.68 20.87
CA ALA A 286 -2.27 -10.95 22.20
C ALA A 286 -2.67 -12.42 22.41
N SER A 287 -2.85 -13.19 21.32
CA SER A 287 -3.10 -14.63 21.36
C SER A 287 -1.96 -15.44 21.98
N PHE A 288 -0.73 -14.93 21.98
CA PHE A 288 0.42 -15.61 22.58
C PHE A 288 0.61 -15.30 24.07
N LEU A 289 -0.26 -14.48 24.68
CA LEU A 289 -0.20 -14.19 26.12
C LEU A 289 -0.80 -15.34 26.95
N SER A 290 0.01 -15.95 27.81
CA SER A 290 -0.46 -16.96 28.77
C SER A 290 -1.49 -16.41 29.77
N SER A 291 -1.35 -15.15 30.17
CA SER A 291 -2.24 -14.46 31.12
C SER A 291 -3.08 -13.36 30.45
N ARG A 292 -3.51 -13.60 29.20
CA ARG A 292 -4.24 -12.63 28.39
C ARG A 292 -5.42 -12.01 29.14
N GLU A 293 -6.30 -12.84 29.70
CA GLU A 293 -7.55 -12.40 30.34
C GLU A 293 -7.30 -11.46 31.52
N GLU A 294 -6.30 -11.77 32.35
CA GLU A 294 -5.94 -10.95 33.50
C GLU A 294 -5.36 -9.60 33.06
N LYS A 295 -4.44 -9.62 32.09
CA LYS A 295 -3.83 -8.38 31.55
C LYS A 295 -4.85 -7.52 30.84
N GLU A 296 -5.75 -8.13 30.08
CA GLU A 296 -6.84 -7.46 29.37
C GLU A 296 -7.82 -6.82 30.36
N ALA A 297 -8.22 -7.55 31.41
CA ALA A 297 -9.08 -7.00 32.48
C ALA A 297 -8.42 -5.82 33.21
N LYS A 298 -7.12 -5.89 33.50
CA LYS A 298 -6.35 -4.76 34.08
C LYS A 298 -6.32 -3.56 33.14
N ALA A 299 -6.07 -3.79 31.84
CA ALA A 299 -6.04 -2.74 30.83
C ALA A 299 -7.42 -2.08 30.65
N ILE A 300 -8.51 -2.86 30.64
CA ILE A 300 -9.89 -2.36 30.58
C ILE A 300 -10.22 -1.53 31.82
N SER A 301 -9.92 -2.03 33.02
CA SER A 301 -10.13 -1.30 34.28
C SER A 301 -9.38 0.04 34.29
N ARG A 302 -8.12 0.06 33.80
CA ARG A 302 -7.36 1.30 33.61
C ARG A 302 -8.00 2.21 32.56
N GLY A 303 -8.46 1.67 31.44
CA GLY A 303 -9.16 2.40 30.39
C GLY A 303 -10.46 3.05 30.87
N GLN A 304 -11.24 2.37 31.72
CA GLN A 304 -12.45 2.92 32.34
C GLN A 304 -12.12 4.08 33.28
N LYS A 305 -11.03 3.98 34.05
CA LYS A 305 -10.54 5.09 34.88
C LYS A 305 -10.13 6.28 34.00
N PHE A 306 -9.37 6.03 32.94
CA PHE A 306 -8.96 7.06 31.98
C PHE A 306 -10.18 7.73 31.33
N HIS A 307 -11.16 6.96 30.87
CA HIS A 307 -12.42 7.48 30.36
C HIS A 307 -13.16 8.33 31.39
N GLY A 308 -13.18 7.89 32.66
CA GLY A 308 -13.76 8.63 33.77
C GLY A 308 -13.03 9.93 34.11
N LEU A 309 -11.81 10.16 33.61
CA LEU A 309 -11.09 11.42 33.76
C LEU A 309 -11.38 12.42 32.65
N ALA A 310 -12.13 12.04 31.61
CA ALA A 310 -12.49 12.93 30.52
C ALA A 310 -13.27 14.16 30.99
N GLY A 311 -13.07 15.26 30.27
CA GLY A 311 -13.59 16.58 30.56
C GLY A 311 -12.67 17.43 31.46
N PHE A 312 -13.13 18.62 31.80
CA PHE A 312 -12.39 19.55 32.66
C PHE A 312 -12.58 19.16 34.13
N ARG A 313 -11.52 18.67 34.78
CA ARG A 313 -11.56 18.23 36.18
C ARG A 313 -10.36 18.79 36.93
N TYR A 314 -10.64 19.38 38.09
CA TYR A 314 -9.61 19.87 39.01
C TYR A 314 -9.12 18.72 39.90
N MET A 315 -7.88 18.28 39.69
CA MET A 315 -7.31 17.12 40.37
C MET A 315 -5.89 17.41 40.83
N ALA A 316 -5.49 16.83 41.96
CA ALA A 316 -4.11 16.82 42.41
C ALA A 316 -3.41 15.54 41.93
N PHE A 317 -2.27 15.67 41.26
CA PHE A 317 -1.44 14.54 40.85
C PHE A 317 -0.19 14.45 41.73
N SER A 318 0.12 13.23 42.18
CA SER A 318 1.32 12.92 42.95
C SER A 318 1.90 11.65 42.38
N GLY A 319 2.99 11.77 41.63
CA GLY A 319 3.59 10.64 40.93
C GLY A 319 4.84 11.03 40.14
N MET A 320 5.39 10.06 39.42
CA MET A 320 6.50 10.31 38.51
C MET A 320 5.97 10.94 37.23
N MET A 321 6.56 12.08 36.85
CA MET A 321 6.39 12.66 35.52
C MET A 321 7.70 12.47 34.77
N ARG A 322 7.59 11.98 33.55
CA ARG A 322 8.70 11.90 32.63
C ARG A 322 8.57 13.05 31.63
N GLU A 323 9.59 13.89 31.60
CA GLU A 323 9.72 14.95 30.61
C GLU A 323 10.70 14.43 29.55
N GLU A 324 10.23 14.33 28.31
CA GLU A 324 11.13 14.14 27.16
C GLU A 324 11.77 15.50 26.86
N VAL A 325 13.07 15.60 27.14
CA VAL A 325 13.85 16.82 26.90
C VAL A 325 14.37 16.82 25.46
N ASP A 326 14.64 15.62 24.92
CA ASP A 326 14.99 15.34 23.52
C ASP A 326 14.75 13.84 23.23
N ALA A 327 14.73 13.44 21.95
CA ALA A 327 14.50 12.07 21.45
C ALA A 327 15.43 10.99 22.04
N ARG A 328 16.49 11.38 22.78
CA ARG A 328 17.48 10.49 23.41
C ARG A 328 17.60 10.64 24.93
N GLN A 329 16.89 11.60 25.54
CA GLN A 329 16.98 11.88 26.96
C GLN A 329 15.61 12.18 27.56
N SER A 330 15.25 11.39 28.57
CA SER A 330 14.10 11.68 29.41
C SER A 330 14.55 11.85 30.85
N VAL A 331 13.98 12.86 31.53
CA VAL A 331 14.22 13.11 32.94
C VAL A 331 12.97 12.68 33.70
N THR A 332 13.15 11.88 34.75
CA THR A 332 12.05 11.42 35.60
C THR A 332 12.04 12.25 36.89
N TRP A 333 10.99 13.03 37.07
CA TRP A 333 10.78 13.86 38.25
C TRP A 333 9.72 13.23 39.16
N ASN A 334 9.96 13.22 40.47
CA ASN A 334 8.87 13.04 41.43
C ASN A 334 8.18 14.38 41.61
N VAL A 335 7.00 14.52 41.02
CA VAL A 335 6.27 15.78 41.01
C VAL A 335 4.96 15.68 41.77
N ARG A 336 4.68 16.80 42.44
CA ARG A 336 3.43 17.08 43.11
C ARG A 336 2.94 18.40 42.57
N PHE A 337 1.93 18.33 41.70
CA PHE A 337 1.29 19.54 41.19
C PHE A 337 -0.21 19.47 41.46
N MET A 338 -0.75 20.57 41.96
CA MET A 338 -2.16 20.90 41.76
C MET A 338 -2.22 21.53 40.37
N SER A 339 -2.82 20.82 39.41
CA SER A 339 -2.98 21.36 38.07
C SER A 339 -4.12 22.38 38.08
N PHE A 340 -3.80 23.62 37.71
CA PHE A 340 -4.77 24.63 37.33
C PHE A 340 -4.82 24.67 35.81
N ALA A 341 -5.98 24.31 35.26
CA ALA A 341 -6.37 24.68 33.90
C ALA A 341 -7.62 25.56 34.01
#